data_AF-A0A358KH17-F1
#
_entry.id   AF-A0A358KH17-F1
#
_cell.length_a   1.000
_cell.length_b   1.000
_cell.length_c   1.000
_cell.angle_alpha   90.00
_cell.angle_beta   90.00
_cell.angle_gamma   90.00
#
_symmetry.space_group_name_H-M   'P 1'
#
loop_
_entity.id
_entity.type
_entity.pdbx_description
1 polymer ?
#
loop_
_entity_poly.entity_id
_entity_poly.type
_entity_poly.pdbx_seq_one_letter_code
_entity_poly.pdbx_strand_id
1 'polypeptide(L)'
;VVKAIDSALGDVRSGKTLPVPDHLKDSHYSGAKQLGHGAGYKYSHDFPGHFVPQDYLGADKRFYEPTEQGVEKKIKARVDYWREHFAKIDRGQAKQPQSSE
;
A
#
# COMPACT_ATOMS: atom_id res chain seq x y z
N VAL A 1 10.15 2.48 -15.68
CA VAL A 1 10.25 3.35 -14.48
C VAL A 1 9.80 4.79 -14.74
N VAL A 2 10.41 5.55 -15.66
CA VAL A 2 10.09 6.98 -15.90
C VAL A 2 8.59 7.25 -16.08
N LYS A 3 7.92 6.49 -16.96
CA LYS A 3 6.46 6.59 -17.18
C LYS A 3 5.62 6.40 -15.91
N ALA A 4 6.06 5.56 -14.97
CA ALA A 4 5.35 5.32 -13.72
C ALA A 4 5.41 6.55 -12.80
N ILE A 5 6.59 7.18 -12.71
CA ILE A 5 6.80 8.41 -11.93
C ILE A 5 5.99 9.56 -12.55
N ASP A 6 6.07 9.72 -13.88
CA ASP A 6 5.31 10.76 -14.58
C ASP A 6 3.80 10.60 -14.39
N SER A 7 3.30 9.36 -14.40
CA SER A 7 1.89 9.08 -14.14
C SER A 7 1.49 9.45 -12.71
N ALA A 8 2.31 9.12 -11.71
CA ALA A 8 2.04 9.48 -10.32
C ALA A 8 2.09 11.02 -10.11
N LEU A 9 3.06 11.70 -10.74
CA LEU A 9 3.14 13.16 -10.73
C LEU A 9 1.93 13.80 -11.44
N GLY A 10 1.44 13.19 -12.52
CA GLY A 10 0.24 13.64 -13.22
C GLY A 10 -1.01 13.62 -12.34
N ASP A 11 -1.17 12.61 -11.49
CA ASP A 11 -2.28 12.56 -10.53
C ASP A 11 -2.18 13.69 -9.51
N VAL A 12 -0.99 13.91 -8.94
CA VAL A 12 -0.76 14.98 -7.97
C VAL A 12 -1.07 16.34 -8.60
N ARG A 13 -0.58 16.60 -9.82
CA ARG A 13 -0.82 17.85 -10.55
C ARG A 13 -2.28 18.06 -10.93
N SER A 14 -3.03 16.99 -11.17
CA SER A 14 -4.46 17.04 -11.49
C SER A 14 -5.38 17.05 -10.26
N GLY A 15 -4.81 17.09 -9.05
CA GLY A 15 -5.59 17.12 -7.80
C GLY A 15 -6.20 15.78 -7.41
N LYS A 16 -5.80 14.66 -8.05
CA LYS A 16 -6.23 13.30 -7.70
C LYS A 16 -5.42 12.77 -6.51
N THR A 17 -5.34 13.55 -5.44
CA THR A 17 -4.62 13.17 -4.22
C THR A 17 -5.53 12.34 -3.31
N LEU A 18 -4.92 11.44 -2.57
CA LEU A 18 -5.58 10.59 -1.58
C LEU A 18 -5.11 10.99 -0.18
N PRO A 19 -5.97 10.92 0.85
CA PRO A 19 -5.52 11.09 2.21
C PRO A 19 -4.53 9.97 2.57
N VAL A 20 -3.56 10.28 3.42
CA VAL A 20 -2.66 9.26 3.97
C VAL A 20 -3.49 8.33 4.88
N PRO A 21 -3.44 7.00 4.71
CA PRO A 21 -4.09 6.05 5.61
C PRO A 21 -3.65 6.24 7.07
N ASP A 22 -4.57 6.10 8.03
CA ASP A 22 -4.30 6.42 9.45
C ASP A 22 -3.14 5.61 10.04
N HIS A 23 -3.02 4.33 9.68
CA HIS A 23 -1.92 3.46 10.11
C HIS A 23 -0.56 3.85 9.50
N LEU A 24 -0.51 4.78 8.55
CA LEU A 24 0.74 5.33 8.01
C LEU A 24 1.06 6.74 8.51
N LYS A 25 0.12 7.39 9.20
CA LYS A 25 0.35 8.71 9.78
C LYS A 25 1.28 8.60 10.98
N ASP A 26 2.02 9.67 11.24
CA ASP A 26 2.94 9.75 12.38
C ASP A 26 2.19 9.58 13.71
N SER A 27 2.72 8.71 14.58
CA SER A 27 2.19 8.44 15.91
C SER A 27 2.87 9.23 17.03
N HIS A 28 3.93 10.00 16.73
CA HIS A 28 4.82 10.55 17.76
C HIS A 28 4.42 11.93 18.29
N TYR A 29 3.40 12.58 17.74
CA TYR A 29 2.99 13.92 18.16
C TYR A 29 1.82 13.90 19.15
N SER A 30 1.65 15.00 19.89
CA SER A 30 0.56 15.14 20.87
C SER A 30 -0.81 15.08 20.20
N GLY A 31 -1.63 14.11 20.62
CA GLY A 31 -2.98 13.88 20.06
C GLY A 31 -3.05 12.78 19.00
N ALA A 32 -1.93 12.24 18.51
CA ALA A 32 -1.93 11.15 17.53
C ALA A 32 -2.75 9.92 18.00
N LYS A 33 -2.64 9.55 19.28
CA LYS A 33 -3.41 8.45 19.87
C LYS A 33 -4.93 8.70 19.87
N GLN A 34 -5.36 9.94 20.08
CA GLN A 34 -6.79 10.30 20.07
C GLN A 34 -7.34 10.28 18.63
N LEU A 35 -6.51 10.64 17.66
CA LEU A 35 -6.84 10.64 16.23
C LEU A 35 -6.67 9.26 15.57
N GLY A 36 -6.22 8.24 16.30
CA GLY A 36 -5.96 6.90 15.77
C GLY A 36 -4.76 6.81 14.81
N HIS A 37 -3.89 7.82 14.77
CA HIS A 37 -2.74 7.83 13.87
C HIS A 37 -1.68 6.80 14.29
N GLY A 38 -1.18 6.07 13.30
CA GLY A 38 -0.27 4.93 13.48
C GLY A 38 -0.94 3.69 14.06
N ALA A 39 -2.22 3.74 14.45
CA ALA A 39 -2.93 2.57 14.94
C ALA A 39 -3.09 1.54 13.81
N GLY A 40 -2.72 0.28 14.10
CA GLY A 40 -2.79 -0.79 13.10
C GLY A 40 -1.61 -0.85 12.13
N TYR A 41 -0.58 0.00 12.28
CA TYR A 41 0.64 -0.10 11.49
C TYR A 41 1.32 -1.45 11.70
N LYS A 42 1.65 -2.13 10.60
CA LYS A 42 2.41 -3.37 10.59
C LYS A 42 3.83 -3.07 10.14
N TYR A 43 4.79 -3.27 11.04
CA TYR A 43 6.20 -3.10 10.73
C TYR A 43 6.70 -4.29 9.89
N SER A 44 7.00 -4.06 8.60
CA SER A 44 7.31 -5.12 7.64
C SER A 44 8.44 -6.07 8.07
N HIS A 45 9.41 -5.60 8.85
CA HIS A 45 10.54 -6.43 9.28
C HIS A 45 10.17 -7.52 10.29
N ASP A 46 9.05 -7.37 11.00
CA ASP A 46 8.55 -8.38 11.94
C ASP A 46 7.86 -9.56 11.22
N PHE A 47 7.62 -9.44 9.91
CA PHE A 47 6.93 -10.45 9.12
C PHE A 47 7.90 -11.30 8.28
N PRO A 48 7.59 -12.58 8.04
CA PRO A 48 8.40 -13.46 7.20
C PRO A 48 8.70 -12.85 5.82
N GLY A 49 9.97 -12.87 5.42
CA GLY A 49 10.42 -12.29 4.15
C GLY A 49 10.40 -10.77 4.12
N HIS A 50 10.31 -10.13 5.29
CA HIS A 50 10.26 -8.68 5.51
C HIS A 50 9.15 -7.99 4.69
N PHE A 51 8.01 -8.65 4.60
CA PHE A 51 6.88 -8.20 3.80
C PHE A 51 5.58 -8.51 4.52
N VAL A 52 4.73 -7.50 4.61
CA VAL A 52 3.36 -7.62 5.09
C VAL A 52 2.45 -6.92 4.08
N PRO A 53 1.38 -7.58 3.60
CA PRO A 53 0.39 -6.87 2.82
C PRO A 53 -0.37 -5.92 3.77
N GLN A 54 -0.31 -4.64 3.47
CA GLN A 54 -0.94 -3.53 4.19
C GLN A 54 -1.27 -2.44 3.18
N ASP A 55 -2.44 -1.83 3.24
CA ASP A 55 -2.77 -0.76 2.30
C ASP A 55 -1.80 0.43 2.46
N TYR A 56 -1.13 0.83 1.38
CA TYR A 56 -0.20 1.96 1.39
C TYR A 56 -0.70 3.18 0.63
N LEU A 57 -1.75 3.04 -0.18
CA LEU A 57 -2.22 4.09 -1.08
C LEU A 57 -3.65 4.56 -0.77
N GLY A 58 -4.51 3.70 -0.21
CA GLY A 58 -5.93 4.00 -0.05
C GLY A 58 -6.75 3.85 -1.33
N ALA A 59 -6.17 3.24 -2.38
CA ALA A 59 -6.84 3.01 -3.66
C ALA A 59 -6.22 1.83 -4.43
N ASP A 60 -7.03 1.14 -5.22
CA ASP A 60 -6.56 0.15 -6.18
C ASP A 60 -6.00 0.83 -7.43
N LYS A 61 -4.75 1.29 -7.32
CA LYS A 61 -4.04 1.96 -8.41
C LYS A 61 -2.59 1.49 -8.52
N ARG A 62 -2.13 1.34 -9.76
CA ARG A 62 -0.79 0.84 -10.10
C ARG A 62 -0.15 1.77 -11.12
N PHE A 63 1.09 2.13 -10.87
CA PHE A 63 1.87 3.00 -11.76
C PHE A 63 3.01 2.26 -12.45
N TYR A 64 3.65 1.34 -11.74
CA TYR A 64 4.82 0.63 -12.24
C TYR A 64 4.44 -0.75 -12.75
N GLU A 65 4.62 -0.95 -14.06
CA GLU A 65 4.58 -2.25 -14.73
C GLU A 65 6.01 -2.58 -15.21
N PRO A 66 6.75 -3.44 -14.49
CA PRO A 66 8.08 -3.87 -14.90
C PRO A 66 8.01 -4.69 -16.20
N THR A 67 9.05 -4.59 -17.03
CA THR A 67 9.15 -5.39 -18.26
C THR A 67 9.78 -6.76 -18.01
N GLU A 68 9.79 -7.60 -19.04
CA GLU A 68 10.45 -8.92 -19.03
C GLU A 68 11.96 -8.83 -19.33
N GLN A 69 12.51 -7.62 -19.52
CA GLN A 69 13.87 -7.44 -20.03
C GLN A 69 14.90 -7.34 -18.89
N GLY A 70 15.96 -8.15 -18.98
CA GLY A 70 17.10 -8.09 -18.08
C GLY A 70 16.72 -8.20 -16.60
N VAL A 71 17.19 -7.26 -15.79
CA VAL A 71 16.96 -7.23 -14.33
C VAL A 71 15.48 -7.02 -13.99
N GLU A 72 14.73 -6.32 -14.84
CA GLU A 72 13.30 -6.07 -14.57
C GLU A 72 12.49 -7.36 -14.52
N LYS A 73 12.91 -8.44 -15.18
CA LYS A 73 12.26 -9.75 -15.07
C LYS A 73 12.23 -10.27 -13.63
N LYS A 74 13.34 -10.12 -12.89
CA LYS A 74 13.42 -10.51 -11.47
C LYS A 74 12.57 -9.60 -10.59
N ILE A 75 12.57 -8.30 -10.90
CA ILE A 75 11.73 -7.31 -10.20
C ILE A 75 10.25 -7.64 -10.42
N LYS A 76 9.87 -7.97 -11.66
CA LYS A 76 8.51 -8.38 -12.04
C LYS A 76 8.04 -9.58 -11.23
N ALA A 77 8.82 -10.65 -11.18
CA ALA A 77 8.49 -11.83 -10.38
C ALA A 77 8.23 -11.48 -8.90
N ARG A 78 9.03 -10.57 -8.32
CA ARG A 78 8.84 -10.12 -6.94
C ARG A 78 7.60 -9.24 -6.76
N VAL A 79 7.35 -8.31 -7.69
CA VAL A 79 6.18 -7.44 -7.69
C VAL A 79 4.90 -8.24 -7.86
N ASP A 80 4.89 -9.24 -8.74
CA ASP A 80 3.73 -10.11 -8.95
C ASP A 80 3.46 -10.99 -7.72
N TYR A 81 4.50 -11.53 -7.08
CA TYR A 81 4.39 -12.18 -5.77
C TYR A 81 3.70 -11.26 -4.75
N TRP A 82 4.13 -10.00 -4.63
CA TRP A 82 3.50 -9.05 -3.71
C TRP A 82 2.04 -8.78 -4.07
N ARG A 83 1.72 -8.55 -5.36
CA ARG A 83 0.35 -8.29 -5.85
C ARG A 83 -0.61 -9.43 -5.51
N GLU A 84 -0.17 -10.68 -5.63
CA GLU A 84 -0.99 -11.83 -5.24
C GLU A 84 -1.30 -11.85 -3.72
N HIS A 85 -0.33 -11.45 -2.90
CA HIS A 85 -0.51 -11.37 -1.45
C HIS A 85 -1.41 -10.20 -1.04
N PHE A 86 -1.33 -9.07 -1.75
CA PHE A 86 -2.27 -7.96 -1.60
C PHE A 86 -3.71 -8.37 -1.94
N ALA A 87 -3.92 -9.03 -3.08
CA ALA A 87 -5.25 -9.49 -3.50
C ALA A 87 -5.89 -10.53 -2.55
N LYS A 88 -5.10 -11.20 -1.70
CA LYS A 88 -5.62 -12.09 -0.64
C LYS A 88 -6.21 -11.29 0.53
N ILE A 89 -5.68 -10.09 0.82
CA ILE A 89 -6.23 -9.20 1.86
C ILE A 89 -7.60 -8.66 1.45
N ASP A 90 -7.74 -8.13 0.24
CA ASP A 90 -9.00 -7.52 -0.21
C ASP A 90 -10.16 -8.52 -0.14
N ARG A 91 -9.88 -9.79 -0.48
CA ARG A 91 -10.85 -10.91 -0.37
C ARG A 91 -11.14 -11.34 1.07
N GLY A 92 -10.21 -11.12 2.00
CA GLY A 92 -10.39 -11.41 3.43
C GLY A 92 -11.16 -10.31 4.17
N GLN A 93 -10.92 -9.04 3.83
CA GLN A 93 -11.65 -7.89 4.37
C GLN A 93 -13.11 -7.84 3.88
N ALA A 94 -13.38 -8.27 2.65
CA ALA A 94 -14.74 -8.41 2.13
C ALA A 94 -15.60 -9.49 2.85
N LYS A 95 -15.02 -10.32 3.72
CA LYS A 95 -15.71 -11.40 4.46
C LYS A 95 -15.94 -11.11 5.94
N GLN A 96 -15.55 -9.94 6.47
CA GLN A 96 -15.93 -9.54 7.83
C GLN A 96 -17.19 -8.67 7.77
N PRO A 97 -18.39 -9.22 8.08
CA PRO A 97 -19.56 -8.37 8.29
C PRO A 97 -19.28 -7.48 9.50
N GLN A 98 -19.63 -6.21 9.36
CA GLN A 98 -19.55 -5.21 10.41
C GLN A 98 -20.40 -5.67 11.60
N SER A 99 -19.75 -6.04 12.71
CA SER A 99 -20.40 -6.15 14.01
C SER A 99 -20.60 -4.74 14.55
N SER A 100 -21.74 -4.15 14.22
CA SER A 100 -22.28 -2.97 14.89
C SER A 100 -23.04 -3.39 16.14
N GLU A 101 -22.53 -3.04 17.32
CA GLU A 101 -23.32 -2.65 18.51
C GLU A 101 -22.43 -1.93 19.53
#